data_AF-A0A850WH03-F1
#
_entry.id   AF-A0A850WH03-F1
#
_cell.length_a   1.000
_cell.length_b   1.000
_cell.length_c   1.000
_cell.angle_alpha   90.00
_cell.angle_beta   90.00
_cell.angle_gamma   90.00
#
_symmetry.space_group_name_H-M   'P 1'
#
loop_
_entity.id
_entity.type
_entity.pdbx_description
1 polymer ?
#
loop_
_entity_poly.entity_id
_entity_poly.type
_entity_poly.pdbx_seq_one_letter_code
_entity_poly.pdbx_strand_id
1 'polypeptide(L)'
;VSEPSPGVPQFTIVGYVDQNPFVRYDSETGKMEPRARWMADSVDQQYWDTQTLISKNNEQVHHLNLDILQTRYNQSGGAHTLQHMYGCDLLEDGSTRGFYQQAYDGR
;
A
#
# COMPACT_ATOMS: atom_id res chain seq x y z
N VAL A 1 6.43 1.16 7.83
CA VAL A 1 6.92 1.89 9.02
C VAL A 1 8.26 1.31 9.45
N SER A 2 9.15 2.07 10.08
CA SER A 2 10.44 1.54 10.57
C SER A 2 10.25 0.70 11.85
N GLU A 3 9.46 1.21 12.79
CA GLU A 3 9.22 0.60 14.10
C GLU A 3 7.70 0.36 14.30
N PRO A 4 7.16 -0.81 13.95
CA PRO A 4 5.74 -1.10 14.12
C PRO A 4 5.37 -1.32 15.60
N SER A 5 4.17 -0.85 15.99
CA SER A 5 3.58 -1.21 17.29
C SER A 5 3.14 -2.68 17.32
N PRO A 6 3.02 -3.32 18.49
CA PRO A 6 2.52 -4.70 18.60
C PRO A 6 1.16 -4.87 17.89
N GLY A 7 1.08 -5.84 16.97
CA GLY A 7 -0.12 -6.13 16.18
C GLY A 7 -0.35 -5.19 14.99
N VAL A 8 0.61 -4.32 14.66
CA VAL A 8 0.59 -3.48 13.46
C VAL A 8 1.61 -4.04 12.46
N PRO A 9 1.19 -4.44 11.25
CA PRO A 9 2.12 -4.89 10.23
C PRO A 9 3.11 -3.77 9.85
N GLN A 10 4.36 -4.15 9.57
CA GLN A 10 5.38 -3.18 9.17
C GLN A 10 5.06 -2.52 7.81
N PHE A 11 4.35 -3.23 6.94
CA PHE A 11 3.89 -2.73 5.65
C PHE A 11 2.45 -3.19 5.38
N THR A 12 1.66 -2.31 4.77
CA THR A 12 0.25 -2.58 4.44
C THR A 12 -0.12 -1.84 3.16
N ILE A 13 -0.92 -2.48 2.31
CA ILE A 13 -1.58 -1.86 1.17
C ILE A 13 -3.08 -2.00 1.38
N VAL A 14 -3.82 -0.93 1.12
CA VAL A 14 -5.29 -0.93 1.09
C VAL A 14 -5.74 -0.28 -0.20
N GLY A 15 -6.72 -0.90 -0.87
CA GLY A 15 -7.33 -0.36 -2.08
C GLY A 15 -8.80 -0.05 -1.84
N TYR A 16 -9.27 1.04 -2.42
CA TYR A 16 -10.67 1.49 -2.34
C TYR A 16 -11.27 1.66 -3.73
N VAL A 17 -12.54 1.28 -3.87
CA VAL A 17 -13.42 1.65 -4.99
C VAL A 17 -14.62 2.37 -4.38
N ASP A 18 -14.91 3.59 -4.81
CA ASP A 18 -16.00 4.42 -4.27
C ASP A 18 -15.99 4.48 -2.74
N GLN A 19 -14.81 4.70 -2.14
CA GLN A 19 -14.57 4.75 -0.68
C GLN A 19 -14.78 3.42 0.07
N ASN A 20 -15.08 2.32 -0.63
CA ASN A 20 -15.24 1.00 -0.04
C ASN A 20 -13.96 0.19 -0.20
N PRO A 21 -13.38 -0.38 0.88
CA PRO A 21 -12.19 -1.20 0.79
C PRO A 21 -12.50 -2.49 0.02
N PHE A 22 -11.75 -2.75 -1.05
CA PHE A 22 -11.95 -3.95 -1.88
C PHE A 22 -10.79 -4.95 -1.81
N VAL A 23 -9.60 -4.49 -1.41
CA VAL A 23 -8.40 -5.33 -1.23
C VAL A 23 -7.54 -4.86 -0.07
N ARG A 24 -6.78 -5.79 0.51
CA ARG A 24 -5.73 -5.51 1.50
C ARG A 24 -4.58 -6.48 1.36
N TYR A 25 -3.37 -5.96 1.54
CA TYR A 25 -2.16 -6.73 1.78
C TYR A 25 -1.56 -6.29 3.12
N ASP A 26 -1.03 -7.23 3.89
CA ASP A 26 -0.16 -6.94 5.02
C ASP A 26 1.08 -7.84 5.02
N SER A 27 2.17 -7.35 5.59
CA SER A 27 3.46 -8.06 5.64
C SER A 27 3.44 -9.29 6.58
N GLU A 28 2.43 -9.42 7.44
CA GLU A 28 2.29 -10.59 8.34
C GLU A 28 1.79 -11.82 7.59
N THR A 29 0.76 -11.66 6.77
CA THR A 29 0.22 -12.72 5.91
C THR A 29 1.00 -12.89 4.61
N GLY A 30 1.58 -11.79 4.11
CA GLY A 30 2.31 -11.76 2.85
C GLY A 30 1.42 -12.11 1.65
N LYS A 31 0.13 -11.80 1.70
CA LYS A 31 -0.86 -12.11 0.66
C LYS A 31 -1.76 -10.91 0.37
N MET A 32 -2.10 -10.72 -0.90
CA MET A 32 -3.15 -9.80 -1.30
C MET A 32 -4.50 -10.52 -1.16
N GLU A 33 -5.42 -9.95 -0.38
CA GLU A 33 -6.71 -10.55 -0.06
C GLU A 33 -7.87 -9.64 -0.46
N PRO A 34 -9.00 -10.20 -0.91
CA PRO A 34 -10.22 -9.43 -1.11
C PRO A 34 -10.79 -8.95 0.22
N ARG A 35 -11.37 -7.75 0.21
CA ARG A 35 -12.18 -7.19 1.31
C ARG A 35 -13.65 -7.01 0.95
N ALA A 36 -14.00 -7.26 -0.31
CA ALA A 36 -15.37 -7.28 -0.78
C ALA A 36 -15.68 -8.60 -1.50
N ARG A 37 -16.90 -9.13 -1.29
CA ARG A 37 -17.35 -10.40 -1.90
C ARG A 37 -17.27 -10.36 -3.43
N TRP A 38 -17.76 -9.27 -4.02
CA TRP A 38 -17.72 -9.10 -5.47
C TRP A 38 -16.29 -9.22 -6.02
N MET A 39 -15.28 -8.74 -5.30
CA MET A 39 -13.89 -8.85 -5.75
C MET A 39 -13.39 -10.29 -5.67
N ALA A 40 -13.74 -11.01 -4.60
CA ALA A 40 -13.39 -12.43 -4.46
C ALA A 40 -14.01 -13.29 -5.57
N ASP A 41 -15.24 -12.96 -5.98
CA ASP A 41 -16.02 -13.75 -6.94
C ASP A 41 -15.74 -13.38 -8.41
N SER A 42 -15.10 -12.23 -8.68
CA SER A 42 -14.96 -11.68 -10.05
C SER A 42 -13.63 -12.01 -10.74
N VAL A 43 -12.62 -12.51 -10.02
CA VAL A 43 -11.28 -12.74 -10.56
C VAL A 43 -10.75 -14.12 -10.19
N ASP A 44 -9.77 -14.60 -10.95
CA ASP A 44 -9.17 -15.90 -10.75
C ASP A 44 -7.97 -15.88 -9.79
N GLN A 45 -7.43 -17.07 -9.51
CA GLN A 45 -6.24 -17.22 -8.66
C GLN A 45 -5.00 -16.55 -9.26
N GLN A 46 -4.87 -16.52 -10.59
CA GLN A 46 -3.73 -15.90 -11.27
C GLN A 46 -3.65 -14.40 -11.00
N TYR A 47 -4.81 -13.72 -10.97
CA TYR A 47 -4.89 -12.32 -10.56
C TYR A 47 -4.33 -12.12 -9.13
N TRP A 48 -4.78 -12.93 -8.18
CA TRP A 48 -4.35 -12.83 -6.77
C TRP A 48 -2.87 -13.13 -6.58
N ASP A 49 -2.34 -14.12 -7.29
CA ASP A 49 -0.91 -14.47 -7.25
C ASP A 49 -0.06 -13.32 -7.80
N THR A 50 -0.50 -12.71 -8.90
CA THR A 50 0.16 -11.56 -9.52
C THR A 50 0.16 -10.35 -8.57
N GLN A 51 -1.00 -10.01 -7.99
CA GLN A 51 -1.10 -8.89 -7.05
C GLN A 51 -0.29 -9.14 -5.77
N THR A 52 -0.23 -10.38 -5.29
CA THR A 52 0.60 -10.76 -4.15
C THR A 52 2.09 -10.57 -4.45
N LEU A 53 2.55 -11.00 -5.63
CA LEU A 53 3.95 -10.83 -6.04
C LEU A 53 4.33 -9.34 -6.14
N ILE A 54 3.48 -8.52 -6.77
CA ILE A 54 3.67 -7.08 -6.87
C ILE A 54 3.75 -6.44 -5.46
N SER A 55 2.86 -6.85 -4.56
CA SER A 55 2.82 -6.32 -3.20
C SER A 55 4.06 -6.66 -2.38
N LYS A 56 4.57 -7.90 -2.50
CA LYS A 56 5.84 -8.31 -1.89
C LYS A 56 7.03 -7.50 -2.42
N ASN A 57 7.07 -7.24 -3.73
CA ASN A 57 8.12 -6.41 -4.31
C ASN A 57 8.02 -4.95 -3.79
N ASN A 58 6.79 -4.41 -3.70
CA ASN A 58 6.58 -3.08 -3.14
C ASN A 58 7.00 -2.99 -1.67
N GLU A 59 6.70 -4.02 -0.86
CA GLU A 59 7.14 -4.11 0.54
C GLU A 59 8.67 -3.99 0.63
N GLN A 60 9.41 -4.77 -0.14
CA GLN A 60 10.88 -4.73 -0.16
C GLN A 60 11.41 -3.33 -0.56
N VAL A 61 10.84 -2.73 -1.60
CA VAL A 61 11.21 -1.38 -2.03
C VAL A 61 10.92 -0.34 -0.95
N HIS A 62 9.80 -0.44 -0.24
CA HIS A 62 9.46 0.51 0.83
C HIS A 62 10.37 0.36 2.05
N HIS A 63 10.76 -0.86 2.41
CA HIS A 63 11.77 -1.07 3.46
C HIS A 63 13.09 -0.40 3.11
N LEU A 64 13.60 -0.63 1.91
CA LEU A 64 14.84 0.01 1.44
C LEU A 64 14.71 1.54 1.39
N ASN A 65 13.56 2.06 0.94
CA ASN A 65 13.33 3.50 0.88
C ASN A 65 13.27 4.14 2.28
N LEU A 66 12.74 3.45 3.28
CA LEU A 66 12.76 3.94 4.67
C LEU A 66 14.19 4.09 5.18
N ASP A 67 15.08 3.14 4.90
CA ASP A 67 16.50 3.21 5.30
C ASP A 67 17.22 4.35 4.58
N ILE A 68 16.95 4.51 3.28
CA ILE A 68 17.50 5.59 2.45
C ILE A 68 17.03 6.96 2.97
N LEU A 69 15.74 7.10 3.30
CA LEU A 69 15.18 8.37 3.78
C LEU A 69 15.76 8.72 5.15
N GLN A 70 15.81 7.78 6.10
CA GLN A 70 16.45 8.00 7.40
C GLN A 70 17.89 8.51 7.24
N THR A 71 18.67 7.86 6.37
CA THR A 71 20.05 8.28 6.07
C THR A 71 20.10 9.70 5.49
N ARG A 72 19.24 10.01 4.51
CA ARG A 72 19.21 11.33 3.85
C ARG A 72 18.82 12.47 4.79
N TYR A 73 17.98 12.18 5.77
CA TYR A 73 17.56 13.14 6.80
C TYR A 73 18.47 13.13 8.04
N ASN A 74 19.58 12.39 8.01
CA ASN A 74 20.52 12.22 9.14
C ASN A 74 19.81 11.74 10.43
N GLN A 75 18.84 10.84 10.29
CA GLN A 75 18.12 10.19 11.38
C GLN A 75 18.76 8.83 11.69
N SER A 76 18.94 8.51 12.97
CA SER A 76 19.66 7.30 13.41
C SER A 76 18.82 6.38 14.31
N GLY A 77 17.50 6.54 14.30
CA GLY A 77 16.55 5.75 15.09
C GLY A 77 15.22 6.49 15.30
N GLY A 78 14.21 5.78 15.80
CA GLY A 78 12.86 6.30 15.99
C GLY A 78 11.87 5.77 14.97
N ALA A 79 10.59 5.96 15.28
CA ALA A 79 9.49 5.54 14.43
C ALA A 79 9.31 6.52 13.25
N HIS A 80 9.52 5.99 12.04
CA HIS A 80 9.40 6.69 10.77
C HIS A 80 8.36 6.03 9.88
N THR A 81 7.72 6.85 9.04
CA THR A 81 6.67 6.40 8.13
C THR A 81 6.94 6.87 6.71
N LEU A 82 6.66 5.99 5.74
CA LEU A 82 6.63 6.31 4.32
C LEU A 82 5.24 5.92 3.82
N GLN A 83 4.55 6.86 3.21
CA GLN A 83 3.17 6.70 2.76
C GLN A 83 3.09 6.99 1.27
N HIS A 84 2.48 6.09 0.50
CA HIS A 84 2.14 6.33 -0.90
C HIS A 84 0.62 6.37 -1.04
N MET A 85 0.11 7.34 -1.78
CA MET A 85 -1.31 7.48 -2.08
C MET A 85 -1.45 7.80 -3.57
N TYR A 86 -2.10 6.91 -4.31
CA TYR A 86 -2.31 7.08 -5.74
C TYR A 86 -3.67 6.53 -6.14
N GLY A 87 -4.19 7.02 -7.26
CA GLY A 87 -5.49 6.62 -7.75
C GLY A 87 -5.98 7.49 -8.87
N CYS A 88 -7.23 7.26 -9.25
CA CYS A 88 -7.93 8.04 -10.24
C CYS A 88 -9.42 8.14 -9.89
N ASP A 89 -10.02 9.25 -10.34
CA ASP A 89 -11.45 9.52 -10.23
C ASP A 89 -12.05 9.57 -11.64
N LEU A 90 -13.17 8.88 -11.85
CA LEU A 90 -14.01 9.06 -13.02
C LEU A 90 -15.13 10.04 -12.67
N LEU A 91 -15.16 11.19 -13.34
CA LEU A 91 -16.12 12.26 -13.07
C LEU A 91 -17.43 12.05 -13.85
N GLU A 92 -18.49 12.74 -13.43
CA GLU A 92 -19.82 12.65 -14.05
C GLU A 92 -19.83 13.06 -15.54
N ASP A 93 -18.92 13.95 -15.93
CA ASP A 93 -18.74 14.38 -17.33
C ASP A 93 -17.92 13.39 -18.17
N GLY A 94 -17.54 12.24 -17.59
CA GLY A 94 -16.73 11.20 -18.21
C GLY A 94 -15.23 11.50 -18.22
N SER A 95 -14.78 12.64 -17.69
CA SER A 95 -13.35 12.94 -17.59
C SER A 95 -12.70 12.15 -16.45
N THR A 96 -11.39 11.92 -16.55
CA THR A 96 -10.59 11.26 -15.51
C THR A 96 -9.63 12.23 -14.86
N ARG A 97 -9.51 12.15 -13.53
CA ARG A 97 -8.43 12.78 -12.77
C ARG A 97 -7.53 11.70 -12.18
N GLY A 98 -6.23 11.94 -12.13
CA GLY A 98 -5.27 11.02 -11.52
C GLY A 98 -4.43 11.75 -10.48
N PHE A 99 -4.01 11.03 -9.46
CA PHE A 99 -3.08 11.54 -8.44
C PHE A 99 -2.05 10.48 -8.06
N TYR A 100 -0.86 10.95 -7.69
CA TYR A 100 0.21 10.16 -7.12
C TYR A 100 0.95 11.04 -6.11
N GLN A 101 0.96 10.62 -4.86
CA GLN A 101 1.50 11.38 -3.74
C GLN A 101 2.34 10.45 -2.85
N GLN A 102 3.39 11.02 -2.29
CA GLN A 102 4.26 10.35 -1.34
C GLN A 102 4.44 11.27 -0.13
N ALA A 103 4.50 10.69 1.06
CA ALA A 103 4.77 11.43 2.28
C ALA A 103 5.78 10.69 3.16
N TYR A 104 6.67 11.43 3.82
CA TYR A 104 7.61 10.91 4.80
C TYR A 104 7.36 11.60 6.14
N ASP A 105 7.16 10.80 7.20
CA ASP A 105 6.79 11.31 8.53
C ASP A 105 5.57 12.25 8.51
N GLY A 106 4.58 11.91 7.67
CA GLY A 106 3.33 12.65 7.53
C GLY A 106 3.43 13.98 6.76
N ARG A 107 4.52 14.21 6.03
CA ARG A 107 4.76 15.42 5.23
C ARG A 107 5.00 15.13 3.76
#